data_AF-A0AAU9KK35-F1
#
_entry.id   AF-A0AAU9KK35-F1
#
_cell.length_a   1.000
_cell.length_b   1.000
_cell.length_c   1.000
_cell.angle_alpha   90.00
_cell.angle_beta   90.00
_cell.angle_gamma   90.00
#
_symmetry.space_group_name_H-M   'P 1'
#
loop_
_entity.id
_entity.type
_entity.pdbx_description
1 polymer ?
#
loop_
_entity_poly.entity_id
_entity_poly.type
_entity_poly.pdbx_seq_one_letter_code
_entity_poly.pdbx_strand_id
1 'polypeptide(L)'
;MSKANAKPKPKQQVIDPTNEVHKMIIHREYLEWNQRYERFSGKYRINPYHMTTVTAKPNQVDPTVLGNERYVPTIYRDPTEEAFSSDYLKRTINRGIMTPGQKYRGPQTSSQEIGWYNHPVIMRPRTQTDWHNRSKNKCFETFFAEEFLKSAGTSPFKVKTRSIVKK
;
A
#
# COMPACT_ATOMS: atom_id res chain seq x y z
N MET A 1 -4.10 -52.49 -2.98
CA MET A 1 -3.61 -51.21 -2.40
C MET A 1 -3.44 -50.19 -3.51
N SER A 2 -4.34 -49.21 -3.62
CA SER A 2 -4.34 -48.20 -4.69
C SER A 2 -3.75 -46.90 -4.14
N LYS A 3 -2.66 -46.40 -4.75
CA LYS A 3 -2.02 -45.13 -4.39
C LYS A 3 -2.75 -43.99 -5.10
N ALA A 4 -3.27 -43.04 -4.32
CA ALA A 4 -3.93 -41.84 -4.81
C ALA A 4 -2.92 -40.93 -5.56
N ASN A 5 -3.23 -40.60 -6.81
CA ASN A 5 -2.48 -39.64 -7.61
C ASN A 5 -2.64 -38.22 -7.04
N ALA A 6 -1.61 -37.73 -6.34
CA ALA A 6 -1.52 -36.34 -5.91
C ALA A 6 -1.31 -35.43 -7.13
N LYS A 7 -2.18 -34.42 -7.30
CA LYS A 7 -2.02 -33.41 -8.37
C LYS A 7 -0.70 -32.66 -8.17
N PRO A 8 0.10 -32.41 -9.23
CA PRO A 8 1.32 -31.63 -9.11
C PRO A 8 0.97 -30.19 -8.71
N LYS A 9 1.64 -29.67 -7.68
CA LYS A 9 1.52 -28.27 -7.25
C LYS A 9 1.91 -27.36 -8.44
N PRO A 10 1.21 -26.23 -8.66
CA PRO A 10 1.57 -25.31 -9.73
C PRO A 10 3.02 -24.86 -9.52
N LYS A 11 3.85 -24.97 -10.56
CA LYS A 11 5.22 -24.49 -10.54
C LYS A 11 5.17 -23.00 -10.22
N GLN A 12 5.77 -22.59 -9.10
CA GLN A 12 5.97 -21.18 -8.80
C GLN A 12 6.74 -20.59 -9.98
N GLN A 13 6.12 -19.66 -10.69
CA GLN A 13 6.78 -18.93 -11.76
C GLN A 13 7.97 -18.21 -11.12
N VAL A 14 9.16 -18.42 -11.66
CA VAL A 14 10.34 -17.64 -11.30
C VAL A 14 10.01 -16.22 -11.69
N ILE A 15 9.77 -15.37 -10.68
CA ILE A 15 9.50 -13.95 -10.91
C ILE A 15 10.83 -13.34 -11.30
N ASP A 16 11.00 -13.02 -12.58
CA ASP A 16 12.17 -12.29 -13.03
C ASP A 16 12.24 -10.96 -12.26
N PRO A 17 13.35 -10.69 -11.53
CA PRO A 17 13.44 -9.55 -10.63
C PRO A 17 13.41 -8.20 -11.36
N THR A 18 13.43 -8.19 -12.69
CA THR A 18 13.39 -6.99 -13.52
C THR A 18 12.60 -7.26 -14.80
N ASN A 19 11.28 -7.21 -14.69
CA ASN A 19 10.41 -7.07 -15.84
C ASN A 19 10.41 -5.60 -16.29
N GLU A 20 11.15 -5.27 -17.35
CA GLU A 20 11.28 -3.91 -17.88
C GLU A 20 9.95 -3.34 -18.35
N VAL A 21 9.09 -4.17 -18.95
CA VAL A 21 7.74 -3.77 -19.37
C VAL A 21 6.93 -3.34 -18.16
N HIS A 22 7.02 -4.09 -17.05
CA HIS A 22 6.33 -3.73 -15.81
C HIS A 22 6.88 -2.43 -15.20
N LYS A 23 8.20 -2.21 -15.24
CA LYS A 23 8.80 -0.93 -14.83
C LYS A 23 8.28 0.24 -15.67
N MET A 24 8.15 0.06 -16.98
CA MET A 24 7.59 1.07 -17.89
C MET A 24 6.11 1.34 -17.63
N ILE A 25 5.32 0.32 -17.31
CA ILE A 25 3.91 0.48 -16.93
C ILE A 25 3.80 1.32 -15.65
N ILE A 26 4.56 0.97 -14.60
CA ILE A 26 4.58 1.73 -13.34
C ILE A 26 5.05 3.17 -13.58
N HIS A 27 6.08 3.34 -14.41
CA HIS A 27 6.63 4.66 -14.70
C HIS A 27 5.61 5.55 -15.44
N ARG A 28 4.94 5.01 -16.46
CA ARG A 28 3.88 5.71 -17.19
C ARG A 28 2.74 6.13 -16.26
N GLU A 29 2.27 5.20 -15.43
CA GLU A 29 1.20 5.47 -14.46
C GLU A 29 1.60 6.59 -13.49
N TYR A 30 2.85 6.57 -13.02
CA TYR A 30 3.39 7.61 -12.15
C TYR A 30 3.45 8.99 -12.84
N LEU A 31 3.87 9.05 -14.12
CA LEU A 31 3.86 10.30 -14.88
C LEU A 31 2.45 10.84 -15.08
N GLU A 32 1.49 9.99 -15.45
CA GLU A 32 0.07 10.36 -15.59
C GLU A 32 -0.53 10.79 -14.24
N TRP A 33 -0.07 10.21 -13.14
CA TRP A 33 -0.44 10.63 -11.79
C TRP A 33 0.14 12.01 -11.46
N ASN A 34 1.44 12.21 -11.64
CA ASN A 34 2.07 13.51 -11.44
C ASN A 34 1.40 14.58 -12.30
N GLN A 35 1.13 14.34 -13.57
CA GLN A 35 0.44 15.29 -14.43
C GLN A 35 -0.96 15.69 -13.91
N ARG A 36 -1.67 14.77 -13.26
CA ARG A 36 -2.99 15.04 -12.64
C ARG A 36 -2.88 15.88 -11.35
N TYR A 37 -1.89 15.59 -10.51
CA TYR A 37 -1.75 16.20 -9.17
C TYR A 37 -0.79 17.39 -9.12
N GLU A 38 0.20 17.45 -10.00
CA GLU A 38 0.83 18.69 -10.46
C GLU A 38 -0.20 19.47 -11.28
N ARG A 39 -1.23 19.97 -10.60
CA ARG A 39 -1.64 21.32 -10.93
C ARG A 39 -0.39 22.15 -10.74
N PHE A 40 0.08 22.80 -11.80
CA PHE A 40 1.09 23.85 -11.71
C PHE A 40 0.63 24.87 -10.65
N SER A 41 0.95 24.60 -9.39
CA SER A 41 0.65 25.43 -8.24
C SER A 41 1.85 26.34 -8.03
N GLY A 42 2.28 26.98 -9.11
CA GLY A 42 3.00 28.22 -8.97
C GLY A 42 1.99 29.25 -8.47
N LYS A 43 2.10 29.70 -7.22
CA LYS A 43 1.63 31.06 -6.87
C LYS A 43 2.26 32.12 -7.79
N TYR A 44 3.29 31.74 -8.53
CA TYR A 44 4.00 32.54 -9.51
C TYR A 44 3.73 32.01 -10.92
N ARG A 45 2.96 32.77 -11.69
CA ARG A 45 2.82 32.63 -13.16
C ARG A 45 3.97 33.38 -13.85
N ILE A 46 5.19 33.25 -13.35
CA ILE A 46 6.29 34.08 -13.84
C ILE A 46 7.23 33.24 -14.70
N ASN A 47 7.45 33.72 -15.92
CA ASN A 47 8.35 33.11 -16.88
C ASN A 47 9.81 33.32 -16.41
N PRO A 48 10.59 32.26 -16.16
CA PRO A 48 11.98 32.37 -15.69
C PRO A 48 12.89 33.12 -16.67
N TYR A 49 12.56 33.14 -17.97
CA TYR A 49 13.31 33.91 -18.98
C TYR A 49 13.02 35.42 -18.95
N HIS A 50 12.02 35.86 -18.19
CA HIS A 50 11.66 37.28 -18.02
C HIS A 50 11.75 37.74 -16.56
N MET A 51 12.38 36.95 -15.70
CA MET A 51 12.64 37.31 -14.31
C MET A 51 13.96 38.05 -14.19
N THR A 52 13.91 39.27 -13.67
CA THR A 52 15.07 39.93 -13.05
C THR A 52 15.04 39.62 -11.56
N THR A 53 16.00 38.84 -11.09
CA THR A 53 16.14 38.56 -9.65
C THR A 53 16.66 39.81 -8.95
N VAL A 54 15.80 40.50 -8.21
CA VAL A 54 16.23 41.53 -7.26
C VAL A 54 16.69 40.80 -6.01
N THR A 55 17.97 40.46 -5.96
CA THR A 55 18.59 39.95 -4.73
C THR A 55 18.64 41.07 -3.69
N ALA A 56 18.55 40.72 -2.42
CA ALA A 56 18.83 41.67 -1.35
C ALA A 56 20.22 42.30 -1.57
N LYS A 57 20.43 43.52 -1.06
CA LYS A 57 21.75 44.14 -1.13
C LYS A 57 22.75 43.20 -0.44
N PRO A 58 23.96 43.00 -1.00
CA PRO A 58 24.95 42.08 -0.41
C PRO A 58 25.31 42.42 1.05
N ASN A 59 25.01 43.64 1.49
CA ASN A 59 25.28 44.13 2.84
C ASN A 59 24.05 44.05 3.78
N GLN A 60 22.92 43.53 3.30
CA GLN A 60 21.70 43.40 4.09
C GLN A 60 21.76 42.10 4.89
N VAL A 61 22.15 42.20 6.16
CA VAL A 61 22.15 41.10 7.11
C VAL A 61 20.84 41.13 7.89
N ASP A 62 20.03 40.07 7.79
CA ASP A 62 18.86 39.90 8.67
C ASP A 62 19.33 39.42 10.05
N PRO A 63 19.21 40.24 11.11
CA PRO A 63 19.73 39.90 12.44
C PRO A 63 18.98 38.76 13.13
N THR A 64 17.79 38.40 12.64
CA THR A 64 16.96 37.29 13.14
C THR A 64 17.35 35.92 12.57
N VAL A 65 17.93 35.88 11.36
CA VAL A 65 18.33 34.62 10.70
C VAL A 65 19.71 34.17 11.18
N LEU A 66 20.60 35.13 11.49
CA LEU A 66 21.99 34.89 11.87
C LEU A 66 22.17 34.14 13.22
N GLY A 67 21.13 34.05 14.05
CA GLY A 67 21.21 33.44 15.38
C GLY A 67 20.91 31.94 15.45
N ASN A 68 20.15 31.38 14.50
CA ASN A 68 19.61 30.01 14.61
C ASN A 68 20.16 29.02 13.59
N GLU A 69 20.74 29.49 12.49
CA GLU A 69 21.40 28.62 11.52
C GLU A 69 22.89 28.71 11.75
N ARG A 70 23.40 27.86 12.67
CA ARG A 70 24.82 27.51 12.63
C ARG A 70 25.07 26.83 11.30
N TYR A 71 25.50 27.61 10.31
CA TYR A 71 26.11 27.08 9.11
C TYR A 71 27.36 26.32 9.57
N VAL A 72 27.23 24.99 9.68
CA VAL A 72 28.36 24.09 9.84
C VAL A 72 28.78 23.74 8.42
N PRO A 73 29.86 24.35 7.89
CA PRO A 73 30.36 23.96 6.59
C PRO A 73 30.84 22.51 6.72
N THR A 74 30.08 21.59 6.13
CA THR A 74 30.48 20.18 6.02
C THR A 74 31.48 20.08 4.89
N ILE A 75 32.69 20.59 5.14
CA ILE A 75 33.83 20.59 4.21
C ILE A 75 34.26 19.15 3.86
N TYR A 76 33.80 18.17 4.64
CA TYR A 76 33.92 16.73 4.37
C TYR A 76 32.55 16.05 4.56
N ARG A 77 31.71 16.09 3.53
CA ARG A 77 30.63 15.11 3.38
C ARG A 77 31.09 14.13 2.31
N ASP A 78 31.91 13.17 2.72
CA ASP A 78 32.22 12.05 1.83
C ASP A 78 30.91 11.26 1.61
N PRO A 79 30.40 11.14 0.37
CA PRO A 79 29.15 10.42 0.09
C PRO A 79 29.16 8.99 0.63
N THR A 80 30.34 8.38 0.68
CA THR A 80 30.55 7.05 1.27
C THR A 80 30.36 7.05 2.78
N GLU A 81 30.97 7.98 3.52
CA GLU A 81 30.77 8.05 4.97
C GLU A 81 29.33 8.39 5.37
N GLU A 82 28.63 9.24 4.61
CA GLU A 82 27.22 9.54 4.87
C GLU A 82 26.33 8.31 4.64
N ALA A 83 26.56 7.55 3.57
CA ALA A 83 25.80 6.35 3.23
C ALA A 83 25.95 5.24 4.27
N PHE A 84 27.10 5.14 4.94
CA PHE A 84 27.35 4.17 6.01
C PHE A 84 27.18 4.75 7.41
N SER A 85 26.78 6.02 7.54
CA SER A 85 26.52 6.63 8.84
C SER A 85 25.39 5.90 9.57
N SER A 86 25.53 5.75 10.90
CA SER A 86 24.52 5.08 11.73
C SER A 86 23.14 5.73 11.61
N ASP A 87 23.11 7.06 11.43
CA ASP A 87 21.88 7.83 11.32
C ASP A 87 21.19 7.61 9.97
N TYR A 88 21.95 7.55 8.87
CA TYR A 88 21.41 7.20 7.57
C TYR A 88 20.85 5.78 7.57
N LEU A 89 21.58 4.80 8.11
CA LEU A 89 21.11 3.42 8.20
C LEU A 89 19.84 3.31 9.03
N LYS A 90 19.78 3.95 10.20
CA LYS A 90 18.57 4.02 11.03
C LYS A 90 17.40 4.61 10.25
N ARG A 91 17.59 5.73 9.55
CA ARG A 91 16.54 6.37 8.73
C ARG A 91 16.07 5.45 7.61
N THR A 92 16.98 4.78 6.92
CA THR A 92 16.68 3.88 5.80
C THR A 92 15.90 2.65 6.27
N ILE A 93 16.34 2.02 7.37
CA ILE A 93 15.64 0.88 7.98
C ILE A 93 14.25 1.32 8.45
N ASN A 94 14.16 2.43 9.19
CA ASN A 94 12.89 2.96 9.68
C ASN A 94 11.94 3.31 8.51
N ARG A 95 12.47 3.85 7.41
CA ARG A 95 11.67 4.15 6.21
C ARG A 95 11.25 2.90 5.43
N GLY A 96 11.94 1.78 5.60
CA GLY A 96 11.58 0.48 5.03
C GLY A 96 10.40 -0.18 5.75
N ILE A 97 10.29 0.01 7.07
CA ILE A 97 9.20 -0.57 7.89
C ILE A 97 7.92 0.26 7.90
N MET A 98 7.97 1.53 7.48
CA MET A 98 6.81 2.42 7.44
C MET A 98 5.78 1.98 6.40
N THR A 99 4.50 2.14 6.73
CA THR A 99 3.41 1.92 5.77
C THR A 99 3.42 3.03 4.70
N PRO A 100 2.85 2.80 3.49
CA PRO A 100 2.81 3.81 2.44
C PRO A 100 2.23 5.15 2.91
N GLY A 101 1.15 5.14 3.70
CA GLY A 101 0.53 6.35 4.25
C GLY A 101 1.39 7.11 5.26
N GLN A 102 2.33 6.44 5.94
CA GLN A 102 3.32 7.10 6.79
C GLN A 102 4.51 7.62 5.96
N LYS A 103 4.87 6.91 4.88
CA LYS A 103 6.07 7.17 4.07
C LYS A 103 5.89 8.31 3.07
N TYR A 104 4.69 8.48 2.51
CA TYR A 104 4.39 9.50 1.50
C TYR A 104 3.20 10.35 1.94
N ARG A 105 3.14 11.59 1.46
CA ARG A 105 2.05 12.52 1.73
C ARG A 105 0.72 12.09 1.10
N GLY A 106 0.78 11.40 -0.02
CA GLY A 106 -0.38 10.92 -0.77
C GLY A 106 -0.01 9.70 -1.62
N PRO A 107 -1.01 9.00 -2.18
CA PRO A 107 -0.77 7.82 -2.99
C PRO A 107 0.07 8.20 -4.21
N GLN A 108 1.02 7.33 -4.58
CA GLN A 108 1.90 7.53 -5.73
C GLN A 108 1.40 6.81 -6.98
N THR A 109 0.52 5.82 -6.81
CA THR A 109 -0.07 5.02 -7.89
C THR A 109 -1.56 4.80 -7.64
N SER A 110 -2.31 4.47 -8.69
CA SER A 110 -3.76 4.19 -8.61
C SER A 110 -4.06 3.01 -7.69
N SER A 111 -3.19 1.99 -7.69
CA SER A 111 -3.33 0.84 -6.79
C SER A 111 -3.19 1.24 -5.32
N GLN A 112 -2.36 2.24 -5.01
CA GLN A 112 -2.23 2.76 -3.64
C GLN A 112 -3.46 3.57 -3.21
N GLU A 113 -4.18 4.19 -4.16
CA GLU A 113 -5.37 4.99 -3.87
C GLU A 113 -6.49 4.17 -3.22
N ILE A 114 -6.73 2.95 -3.72
CA ILE A 114 -7.82 2.06 -3.26
C ILE A 114 -7.74 1.79 -1.75
N GLY A 115 -6.53 1.71 -1.20
CA GLY A 115 -6.29 1.44 0.22
C GLY A 115 -5.75 2.63 1.02
N TRP A 116 -5.62 3.81 0.41
CA TRP A 116 -4.95 4.95 1.05
C TRP A 116 -5.73 5.48 2.25
N TYR A 117 -7.04 5.60 2.10
CA TYR A 117 -7.97 5.98 3.16
C TYR A 117 -8.77 4.76 3.60
N ASN A 118 -8.17 3.94 4.45
CA ASN A 118 -8.79 2.72 4.96
C ASN A 118 -9.71 2.95 6.17
N HIS A 119 -9.70 4.16 6.74
CA HIS A 119 -10.56 4.51 7.85
C HIS A 119 -11.96 4.86 7.34
N PRO A 120 -13.04 4.39 8.00
CA PRO A 120 -14.39 4.75 7.59
C PRO A 120 -14.57 6.27 7.75
N VAL A 121 -15.16 6.92 6.74
CA VAL A 121 -15.47 8.37 6.77
C VAL A 121 -16.40 8.70 7.94
N ILE A 122 -17.28 7.76 8.29
CA ILE A 122 -18.17 7.86 9.43
C ILE A 122 -17.65 6.92 10.51
N MET A 123 -17.08 7.49 11.58
CA MET A 123 -16.73 6.76 12.79
C MET A 123 -18.01 6.40 13.53
N ARG A 124 -18.66 5.30 13.13
CA ARG A 124 -19.82 4.78 13.86
C ARG A 124 -19.33 4.26 15.21
N PRO A 125 -19.93 4.67 16.34
CA PRO A 125 -19.59 4.08 17.62
C PRO A 125 -19.87 2.57 17.55
N ARG A 126 -18.90 1.76 18.00
CA ARG A 126 -18.96 0.29 17.96
C ARG A 126 -20.23 -0.28 18.60
N THR A 127 -20.86 0.48 19.50
CA THR A 127 -22.12 0.15 20.17
C THR A 127 -23.37 0.31 19.29
N GLN A 128 -23.30 1.12 18.23
CA GLN A 128 -24.39 1.33 17.27
C GLN A 128 -24.18 0.61 15.92
N THR A 129 -23.16 -0.25 15.82
CA THR A 129 -22.95 -1.05 14.61
C THR A 129 -23.97 -2.19 14.55
N ASP A 130 -25.13 -1.81 14.00
CA ASP A 130 -25.97 -2.55 13.08
C ASP A 130 -26.53 -3.89 13.56
N TRP A 131 -27.77 -3.85 14.05
CA TRP A 131 -28.69 -5.00 14.08
C TRP A 131 -28.68 -5.80 12.75
N HIS A 132 -28.47 -5.11 11.62
CA HIS A 132 -28.47 -5.68 10.27
C HIS A 132 -27.10 -6.18 9.76
N ASN A 133 -26.00 -5.91 10.46
CA ASN A 133 -24.64 -6.23 10.00
C ASN A 133 -23.92 -7.20 10.96
N ARG A 134 -24.70 -8.12 11.55
CA ARG A 134 -24.16 -9.22 12.35
C ARG A 134 -23.65 -10.30 11.42
N SER A 135 -22.44 -10.81 11.66
CA SER A 135 -21.99 -12.02 10.99
C SER A 135 -23.02 -13.13 11.23
N LYS A 136 -23.43 -13.83 10.17
CA LYS A 136 -24.26 -15.02 10.30
C LYS A 136 -23.40 -16.09 10.97
N ASN A 137 -23.50 -16.19 12.30
CA ASN A 137 -22.86 -17.27 13.04
C ASN A 137 -23.45 -18.60 12.57
N LYS A 138 -22.62 -19.65 12.56
CA LYS A 138 -23.11 -21.01 12.30
C LYS A 138 -24.14 -21.33 13.39
N CYS A 139 -25.35 -21.71 12.98
CA CYS A 139 -26.32 -22.31 13.89
C CYS A 139 -25.93 -23.77 14.15
N PHE A 140 -26.50 -24.36 15.19
CA PHE A 140 -26.21 -25.73 15.59
C PHE A 140 -26.41 -26.73 14.44
N GLU A 141 -27.45 -26.54 13.63
CA GLU A 141 -27.78 -27.40 12.50
C GLU A 141 -26.71 -27.31 11.40
N THR A 142 -26.20 -26.11 11.11
CA THR A 142 -25.11 -25.93 10.14
C THR A 142 -23.80 -26.52 10.63
N PHE A 143 -23.52 -26.41 11.93
CA PHE A 143 -22.36 -27.05 12.56
C PHE A 143 -22.46 -28.58 12.49
N PHE A 144 -23.60 -29.13 12.89
CA PHE A 144 -23.89 -30.56 12.81
C PHE A 144 -23.78 -31.09 11.38
N ALA A 145 -24.36 -30.40 10.40
CA ALA A 145 -24.30 -30.83 9.01
C ALA A 145 -22.86 -30.86 8.47
N GLU A 146 -22.01 -29.93 8.92
CA GLU A 146 -20.60 -29.90 8.56
C GLU A 146 -19.81 -31.05 9.21
N GLU A 147 -20.01 -31.31 10.50
CA GLU A 147 -19.40 -32.46 11.18
C GLU A 147 -19.86 -33.81 10.63
N PHE A 148 -21.15 -33.93 10.32
CA PHE A 148 -21.71 -35.12 9.70
C PHE A 148 -21.12 -35.35 8.31
N LEU A 149 -20.97 -34.29 7.50
CA LEU A 149 -20.33 -34.40 6.19
C LEU A 149 -18.86 -34.83 6.31
N LYS A 150 -18.13 -34.34 7.32
CA LYS A 150 -16.73 -34.72 7.58
C LYS A 150 -16.59 -36.18 8.02
N SER A 151 -17.50 -36.68 8.85
CA SER A 151 -17.44 -38.05 9.38
C SER A 151 -18.03 -39.10 8.43
N ALA A 152 -19.20 -38.83 7.84
CA ALA A 152 -19.94 -39.77 7.00
C ALA A 152 -19.71 -39.59 5.49
N GLY A 153 -19.02 -38.52 5.07
CA GLY A 153 -18.74 -38.22 3.66
C GLY A 153 -19.98 -37.87 2.82
N THR A 154 -21.15 -37.74 3.45
CA THR A 154 -22.42 -37.44 2.79
C THR A 154 -23.19 -36.41 3.61
N SER A 155 -23.95 -35.54 2.94
CA SER A 155 -24.80 -34.56 3.63
C SER A 155 -25.95 -35.28 4.34
N PRO A 156 -26.30 -34.91 5.59
CA PRO A 156 -27.44 -35.50 6.30
C PRO A 156 -28.77 -35.19 5.62
N PHE A 157 -28.83 -34.17 4.76
CA PHE A 157 -30.03 -33.77 4.03
C PHE A 157 -30.12 -34.37 2.62
N LYS A 158 -29.24 -35.32 2.25
CA LYS A 158 -29.26 -35.97 0.95
C LYS A 158 -30.45 -36.92 0.84
N VAL A 159 -31.51 -36.50 0.13
CA VAL A 159 -32.67 -37.35 -0.14
C VAL A 159 -32.25 -38.53 -1.03
N LYS A 160 -32.54 -39.76 -0.57
CA LYS A 160 -32.41 -40.94 -1.43
C LYS A 160 -33.53 -40.90 -2.46
N THR A 161 -33.20 -40.54 -3.70
CA THR A 161 -34.12 -40.73 -4.84
C THR A 161 -34.40 -42.22 -4.97
N ARG A 162 -35.65 -42.63 -4.73
CA ARG A 162 -36.10 -43.97 -5.07
C ARG A 162 -36.10 -44.06 -6.59
N SER A 163 -35.23 -44.88 -7.16
CA SER A 163 -35.34 -45.25 -8.57
C SER A 163 -36.69 -45.92 -8.77
N ILE A 164 -37.61 -45.24 -9.45
CA ILE A 164 -38.88 -45.84 -9.87
C ILE A 164 -38.49 -46.92 -10.87
N VAL A 165 -38.54 -48.18 -10.41
CA VAL A 165 -38.44 -49.34 -11.29
C VAL A 165 -39.71 -49.33 -12.14
N LYS A 166 -39.60 -48.86 -13.38
CA LYS A 166 -40.68 -49.04 -14.37
C LYS A 166 -40.80 -50.55 -14.63
N LYS A 167 -41.92 -51.12 -14.21
CA LYS A 167 -42.35 -52.47 -14.60
C LYS A 167 -42.80 -52.48 -16.05
#